data_AF-A0A352MUJ0-F1
#
_entry.id   AF-A0A352MUJ0-F1
#
_cell.length_a   1.000
_cell.length_b   1.000
_cell.length_c   1.000
_cell.angle_alpha   90.00
_cell.angle_beta   90.00
_cell.angle_gamma   90.00
#
_symmetry.space_group_name_H-M   'P 1'
#
loop_
_entity.id
_entity.type
_entity.pdbx_description
1 polymer ?
#
loop_
_entity_poly.entity_id
_entity_poly.type
_entity_poly.pdbx_seq_one_letter_code
_entity_poly.pdbx_strand_id
1 'polypeptide(L)'
;MCILGLTKINMEDLIQKIITEDKDFSESKFKAKADNIFIQVYTAVMKKDLTRVKHFLSEDLYKKFEQKIQMLDDEGLIQVYGELNVSDTEIVRIIENDESYEIEVKLLTKYLDYKLDKQTRNIVSGNDEVRIIKNMRLVFSKRKNAKSLGVARKCPGCGANMDIAINGKCEYCGSIFKLEEYDWVLIEIEG
;
A
#
# COMPACT_ATOMS: atom_id res chain seq x y z
N MET A 1 -3.71 26.52 -39.06
CA MET A 1 -4.57 25.55 -38.35
C MET A 1 -3.65 24.71 -37.47
N CYS A 2 -3.66 24.97 -36.17
CA CYS A 2 -2.75 24.32 -35.21
C CYS A 2 -3.03 22.82 -35.14
N ILE A 3 -1.99 22.02 -35.33
CA ILE A 3 -1.97 20.62 -34.94
C ILE A 3 -1.63 20.62 -33.45
N LEU A 4 -2.63 20.36 -32.60
CA LEU A 4 -2.41 20.07 -31.19
C LEU A 4 -1.69 18.72 -31.10
N GLY A 5 -0.35 18.77 -31.13
CA GLY A 5 0.49 17.64 -30.77
C GLY A 5 0.39 17.42 -29.26
N LEU A 6 -0.52 16.54 -28.83
CA LEU A 6 -0.40 15.91 -27.53
C LEU A 6 0.81 14.98 -27.60
N THR A 7 1.97 15.45 -27.15
CA THR A 7 3.14 14.60 -26.92
C THR A 7 2.73 13.51 -25.94
N LYS A 8 2.64 12.27 -26.43
CA LYS A 8 2.55 11.09 -25.56
C LYS A 8 3.86 11.04 -24.76
N ILE A 9 3.83 11.55 -23.54
CA ILE A 9 4.95 11.37 -22.60
C ILE A 9 5.01 9.87 -22.31
N ASN A 10 6.15 9.23 -22.55
CA ASN A 10 6.32 7.81 -22.27
C ASN A 10 6.59 7.60 -20.77
N MET A 11 6.35 6.40 -20.26
CA MET A 11 6.56 6.02 -18.86
C MET A 11 7.99 6.34 -18.39
N GLU A 12 8.99 6.14 -19.24
CA GLU A 12 10.40 6.46 -18.95
C GLU A 12 10.59 7.96 -18.64
N ASP A 13 9.97 8.84 -19.41
CA ASP A 13 10.05 10.30 -19.20
C ASP A 13 9.41 10.69 -17.87
N LEU A 14 8.27 10.08 -17.52
CA LEU A 14 7.59 10.31 -16.24
C LEU A 14 8.42 9.81 -15.06
N ILE A 15 9.08 8.65 -15.19
CA ILE A 15 10.02 8.16 -14.17
C ILE A 15 11.14 9.17 -13.96
N GLN A 16 11.77 9.66 -15.03
CA GLN A 16 12.86 10.65 -14.92
C GLN A 16 12.39 11.96 -14.28
N LYS A 17 11.17 12.40 -14.61
CA LYS A 17 10.56 13.57 -13.99
C LYS A 17 10.37 13.38 -12.48
N ILE A 18 9.81 12.23 -12.06
CA ILE A 18 9.64 11.90 -10.64
C ILE A 18 11.01 11.86 -9.94
N ILE A 19 12.04 11.24 -10.52
CA ILE A 19 13.40 11.20 -9.95
C ILE A 19 13.97 12.62 -9.76
N THR A 20 13.67 13.53 -10.69
CA THR A 20 14.15 14.93 -10.62
C THR A 20 13.45 15.72 -9.52
N GLU A 21 12.14 15.52 -9.35
CA GLU A 21 11.30 16.24 -8.38
C GLU A 21 11.37 15.63 -6.97
N ASP A 22 11.57 14.31 -6.86
CA ASP A 22 11.65 13.54 -5.62
C ASP A 22 12.98 12.79 -5.54
N LYS A 23 13.99 13.44 -4.95
CA LYS A 23 15.35 12.90 -4.86
C LYS A 23 15.47 11.62 -4.03
N ASP A 24 14.49 11.32 -3.18
CA ASP A 24 14.45 10.08 -2.39
C ASP A 24 13.86 8.91 -3.18
N PHE A 25 13.21 9.18 -4.32
CA PHE A 25 12.63 8.18 -5.19
C PHE A 25 13.71 7.37 -5.90
N SER A 26 13.49 6.06 -5.94
CA SER A 26 14.15 5.16 -6.89
C SER A 26 13.18 4.01 -7.16
N GLU A 27 13.17 3.52 -8.39
CA GLU A 27 12.26 2.45 -8.79
C GLU A 27 12.40 1.19 -7.91
N SER A 28 13.64 0.78 -7.60
CA SER A 28 13.89 -0.40 -6.76
C SER A 28 13.35 -0.26 -5.33
N LYS A 29 13.58 0.89 -4.68
CA LYS A 29 13.01 1.17 -3.35
C LYS A 29 11.49 1.24 -3.39
N PHE A 30 10.92 1.83 -4.44
CA PHE A 30 9.48 1.93 -4.60
C PHE A 30 8.82 0.56 -4.78
N LYS A 31 9.39 -0.31 -5.64
CA LYS A 31 8.94 -1.70 -5.82
C LYS A 31 9.01 -2.48 -4.50
N ALA A 32 10.15 -2.42 -3.78
CA ALA A 32 10.29 -3.07 -2.48
C ALA A 32 9.27 -2.55 -1.44
N LYS A 33 8.95 -1.26 -1.48
CA LYS A 33 7.90 -0.65 -0.65
C LYS A 33 6.51 -1.20 -1.02
N ALA A 34 6.20 -1.34 -2.31
CA ALA A 34 4.94 -1.90 -2.78
C ALA A 34 4.75 -3.34 -2.29
N ASP A 35 5.78 -4.18 -2.42
CA ASP A 35 5.78 -5.57 -1.93
C ASP A 35 5.52 -5.61 -0.42
N ASN A 36 6.26 -4.80 0.32
CA ASN A 36 6.16 -4.76 1.77
C ASN A 36 4.77 -4.30 2.25
N ILE A 37 4.21 -3.25 1.64
CA ILE A 37 2.86 -2.77 1.97
C ILE A 37 1.82 -3.85 1.68
N PHE A 38 1.91 -4.53 0.53
CA PHE A 38 1.03 -5.65 0.19
C PHE A 38 1.02 -6.73 1.28
N ILE A 39 2.20 -7.22 1.67
CA ILE A 39 2.36 -8.24 2.71
C ILE A 39 1.79 -7.75 4.05
N GLN A 40 2.09 -6.51 4.44
CA GLN A 40 1.63 -5.95 5.71
C GLN A 40 0.11 -5.81 5.75
N VAL A 41 -0.54 -5.37 4.67
CA VAL A 41 -2.00 -5.21 4.60
C VAL A 41 -2.71 -6.55 4.75
N TYR A 42 -2.26 -7.58 4.02
CA TYR A 42 -2.88 -8.91 4.12
C TYR A 42 -2.62 -9.55 5.48
N THR A 43 -1.42 -9.36 6.05
CA THR A 43 -1.11 -9.77 7.43
C THR A 43 -2.00 -9.06 8.45
N ALA A 44 -2.27 -7.77 8.25
CA ALA A 44 -3.12 -6.96 9.12
C ALA A 44 -4.58 -7.47 9.11
N VAL A 45 -5.09 -7.89 7.95
CA VAL A 45 -6.41 -8.55 7.83
C VAL A 45 -6.43 -9.86 8.63
N MET A 46 -5.42 -10.72 8.50
CA MET A 46 -5.34 -11.98 9.25
C MET A 46 -5.29 -11.76 10.76
N LYS A 47 -4.58 -10.71 11.20
CA LYS A 47 -4.43 -10.35 12.62
C LYS A 47 -5.58 -9.51 13.17
N LYS A 48 -6.49 -9.05 12.30
CA LYS A 48 -7.58 -8.12 12.64
C LYS A 48 -7.06 -6.81 13.27
N ASP A 49 -5.92 -6.33 12.80
CA ASP A 49 -5.28 -5.10 13.29
C ASP A 49 -4.70 -4.30 12.12
N LEU A 50 -5.43 -3.28 11.67
CA LEU A 50 -5.01 -2.37 10.59
C LEU A 50 -4.20 -1.17 11.08
N THR A 51 -3.98 -1.03 12.39
CA THR A 51 -3.33 0.17 12.98
C THR A 51 -1.98 0.43 12.33
N ARG A 52 -1.20 -0.63 12.12
CA ARG A 52 0.16 -0.55 11.57
C ARG A 52 0.20 -0.23 10.09
N VAL A 53 -0.88 -0.44 9.33
CA VAL A 53 -0.92 -0.16 7.89
C VAL A 53 -1.68 1.10 7.54
N LYS A 54 -2.45 1.67 8.49
CA LYS A 54 -3.29 2.86 8.25
C LYS A 54 -2.58 3.97 7.50
N HIS A 55 -1.36 4.30 7.90
CA HIS A 55 -0.57 5.36 7.29
C HIS A 55 -0.20 5.11 5.83
N PHE A 56 -0.16 3.86 5.36
CA PHE A 56 0.12 3.50 3.96
C PHE A 56 -1.11 3.56 3.06
N LEU A 57 -2.32 3.65 3.62
CA LEU A 57 -3.57 3.48 2.86
C LEU A 57 -4.29 4.82 2.73
N SER A 58 -4.99 5.01 1.61
CA SER A 58 -6.03 6.03 1.55
C SER A 58 -7.13 5.72 2.57
N GLU A 59 -7.85 6.76 3.01
CA GLU A 59 -8.97 6.59 3.94
C GLU A 59 -10.03 5.62 3.40
N ASP A 60 -10.30 5.66 2.09
CA ASP A 60 -11.28 4.78 1.45
C ASP A 60 -10.79 3.33 1.39
N LEU A 61 -9.51 3.11 1.08
CA LEU A 61 -8.94 1.77 1.06
C LEU A 61 -8.84 1.18 2.48
N TYR A 62 -8.49 2.00 3.47
CA TYR A 62 -8.50 1.61 4.87
C TYR A 62 -9.91 1.16 5.31
N LYS A 63 -10.94 1.95 5.00
CA LYS A 63 -12.35 1.59 5.30
C LYS A 63 -12.78 0.30 4.60
N LYS A 64 -12.35 0.07 3.35
CA LYS A 64 -12.62 -1.19 2.62
C LYS A 64 -12.08 -2.41 3.39
N PHE A 65 -10.88 -2.31 3.97
CA PHE A 65 -10.32 -3.38 4.79
C PHE A 65 -10.98 -3.50 6.17
N GLU A 66 -11.37 -2.40 6.82
CA GLU A 66 -12.15 -2.44 8.06
C GLU A 66 -13.47 -3.18 7.84
N GLN A 67 -14.20 -2.86 6.77
CA GLN A 67 -15.44 -3.53 6.39
C GLN A 67 -15.21 -5.03 6.14
N LYS A 68 -14.12 -5.39 5.47
CA LYS A 68 -13.76 -6.81 5.25
C LYS A 68 -13.51 -7.54 6.57
N ILE A 69 -12.80 -6.92 7.51
CA ILE A 69 -12.55 -7.52 8.84
C ILE A 69 -13.87 -7.67 9.61
N GLN A 70 -14.72 -6.64 9.60
CA GLN A 70 -16.01 -6.69 10.27
C GLN A 70 -16.90 -7.81 9.72
N MET A 71 -17.00 -7.91 8.38
CA MET A 71 -17.75 -9.00 7.72
C MET A 71 -17.24 -10.38 8.13
N LEU A 72 -15.92 -10.58 8.19
CA LEU A 72 -15.34 -11.84 8.66
C LEU A 72 -15.69 -12.11 10.13
N ASP A 73 -15.73 -11.10 10.99
CA ASP A 73 -16.12 -11.26 12.39
C ASP A 73 -17.62 -11.57 12.55
N ASP A 74 -18.48 -10.91 11.79
CA ASP A 74 -19.93 -11.13 11.78
C ASP A 74 -20.27 -12.55 11.31
N GLU A 75 -19.52 -13.06 10.34
CA GLU A 75 -19.64 -14.44 9.84
C GLU A 75 -18.95 -15.47 10.76
N GLY A 76 -18.24 -15.04 11.81
CA GLY A 76 -17.50 -15.96 12.69
C GLY A 76 -16.32 -16.64 12.00
N LEU A 77 -15.66 -15.95 11.05
CA LEU A 77 -14.57 -16.47 10.23
C LEU A 77 -13.22 -15.83 10.53
N ILE A 78 -12.17 -16.55 10.17
CA ILE A 78 -10.78 -16.08 10.12
C ILE A 78 -10.25 -16.35 8.72
N GLN A 79 -9.93 -15.29 7.98
CA GLN A 79 -9.22 -15.40 6.72
C GLN A 79 -7.74 -15.68 6.97
N VAL A 80 -7.17 -16.64 6.26
CA VAL A 80 -5.75 -16.98 6.31
C VAL A 80 -5.15 -16.84 4.90
N TYR A 81 -4.01 -16.15 4.83
CA TYR A 81 -3.15 -16.11 3.66
C TYR A 81 -1.82 -16.79 4.01
N GLY A 82 -1.78 -18.11 3.87
CA GLY A 82 -0.61 -18.91 4.25
C GLY A 82 0.53 -18.74 3.25
N GLU A 83 1.76 -18.72 3.75
CA GLU A 83 2.98 -18.60 2.92
C GLU A 83 2.97 -17.42 1.92
N LEU A 84 2.31 -16.32 2.31
CA LEU A 84 2.14 -15.17 1.45
C LEU A 84 3.49 -14.59 1.02
N ASN A 85 3.71 -14.54 -0.30
CA ASN A 85 4.88 -13.93 -0.90
C ASN A 85 4.56 -13.21 -2.22
N VAL A 86 5.43 -12.27 -2.56
CA VAL A 86 5.48 -11.61 -3.86
C VAL A 86 6.67 -12.19 -4.61
N SER A 87 6.43 -12.74 -5.80
CA SER A 87 7.44 -13.38 -6.64
C SER A 87 8.00 -12.43 -7.70
N ASP A 88 7.22 -11.45 -8.14
CA ASP A 88 7.65 -10.45 -9.13
C ASP A 88 6.84 -9.16 -9.00
N THR A 89 7.46 -8.04 -9.39
CA THR A 89 6.92 -6.68 -9.20
C THR A 89 7.31 -5.76 -10.35
N GLU A 90 6.30 -5.29 -11.07
CA GLU A 90 6.46 -4.45 -12.26
C GLU A 90 5.68 -3.14 -12.12
N ILE A 91 6.32 -2.01 -12.46
CA ILE A 91 5.59 -0.76 -12.72
C ILE A 91 5.03 -0.86 -14.13
N VAL A 92 3.70 -0.80 -14.26
CA VAL A 92 3.03 -1.01 -15.54
C VAL A 92 2.50 0.29 -16.14
N ARG A 93 2.29 1.32 -15.31
CA ARG A 93 1.78 2.62 -15.76
C ARG A 93 2.13 3.72 -14.75
N ILE A 94 2.36 4.92 -15.29
CA ILE A 94 2.45 6.16 -14.51
C ILE A 94 1.48 7.17 -15.10
N ILE A 95 0.76 7.87 -14.23
CA ILE A 95 -0.15 8.96 -14.59
C ILE A 95 0.32 10.21 -13.86
N GLU A 96 0.51 11.28 -14.61
CA GLU A 96 0.66 12.61 -14.03
C GLU A 96 -0.71 13.30 -14.05
N ASN A 97 -1.21 13.64 -12.86
CA ASN A 97 -2.38 14.50 -12.67
C ASN A 97 -1.91 15.92 -12.32
N ASP A 98 -2.83 16.87 -12.17
CA ASP A 98 -2.45 18.26 -11.85
C ASP A 98 -1.67 18.37 -10.53
N GLU A 99 -2.17 17.72 -9.46
CA GLU A 99 -1.63 17.83 -8.10
C GLU A 99 -0.84 16.60 -7.63
N SER A 100 -0.86 15.50 -8.38
CA SER A 100 -0.29 14.22 -7.96
C SER A 100 0.33 13.43 -9.10
N TYR A 101 1.14 12.44 -8.73
CA TYR A 101 1.52 11.31 -9.57
C TYR A 101 0.82 10.06 -9.06
N GLU A 102 0.44 9.19 -9.99
CA GLU A 102 -0.02 7.84 -9.69
C GLU A 102 0.87 6.81 -10.38
N ILE A 103 1.26 5.77 -9.64
CA ILE A 103 2.02 4.64 -10.17
C ILE A 103 1.19 3.38 -9.97
N GLU A 104 0.91 2.71 -11.08
CA GLU A 104 0.29 1.39 -11.10
C GLU A 104 1.37 0.31 -11.09
N VAL A 105 1.24 -0.62 -10.16
CA VAL A 105 2.15 -1.75 -9.96
C VAL A 105 1.37 -3.03 -10.14
N LYS A 106 1.96 -3.97 -10.87
CA LYS A 106 1.50 -5.35 -10.96
C LYS A 106 2.42 -6.24 -10.13
N LEU A 107 1.84 -6.99 -9.20
CA LEU A 107 2.54 -8.00 -8.40
C LEU A 107 2.14 -9.39 -8.88
N LEU A 108 3.09 -10.30 -9.05
CA LEU A 108 2.83 -11.73 -9.13
C LEU A 108 2.96 -12.31 -7.72
N THR A 109 1.85 -12.77 -7.15
CA THR A 109 1.79 -13.24 -5.77
C THR A 109 1.54 -14.73 -5.71
N LYS A 110 2.02 -15.37 -4.64
CA LYS A 110 1.79 -16.79 -4.37
C LYS A 110 1.44 -16.99 -2.90
N TYR A 111 0.32 -17.64 -2.62
CA TYR A 111 -0.15 -17.85 -1.25
C TYR A 111 -1.22 -18.95 -1.15
N LEU A 112 -1.41 -19.51 0.03
CA LEU A 112 -2.56 -20.35 0.39
C LEU A 112 -3.72 -19.43 0.78
N ASP A 113 -4.94 -19.71 0.32
CA ASP A 113 -6.13 -18.90 0.62
C ASP A 113 -7.23 -19.80 1.16
N TYR A 114 -7.53 -19.63 2.45
CA TYR A 114 -8.58 -20.40 3.11
C TYR A 114 -9.15 -19.64 4.30
N LYS A 115 -10.36 -20.03 4.69
CA LYS A 115 -11.06 -19.48 5.84
C LYS A 115 -11.29 -20.57 6.88
N LEU A 116 -11.06 -20.19 8.13
CA LEU A 116 -11.33 -21.02 9.30
C LEU A 116 -12.59 -20.53 9.99
N ASP A 117 -13.37 -21.47 10.54
CA ASP A 117 -14.35 -21.15 11.56
C ASP A 117 -13.63 -20.67 12.84
N LYS A 118 -14.10 -19.57 13.43
CA LYS A 118 -13.42 -18.89 14.55
C LYS A 118 -13.41 -19.73 15.83
N GLN A 119 -14.40 -20.59 16.04
CA GLN A 119 -14.54 -21.41 17.25
C GLN A 119 -13.79 -22.74 17.11
N THR A 120 -14.10 -23.49 16.06
CA THR A 120 -13.61 -24.86 15.84
C THR A 120 -12.24 -24.90 15.20
N ARG A 121 -11.82 -23.82 14.51
CA ARG A 121 -10.59 -23.73 13.70
C ARG A 121 -10.54 -24.71 12.53
N ASN A 122 -11.67 -25.32 12.18
CA ASN A 122 -11.79 -26.12 10.97
C ASN A 122 -11.81 -25.22 9.74
N ILE A 123 -11.25 -25.72 8.64
CA ILE A 123 -11.35 -25.08 7.34
C ILE A 123 -12.81 -25.18 6.87
N VAL A 124 -13.40 -24.04 6.52
CA VAL A 124 -14.77 -23.95 6.01
C VAL A 124 -14.84 -23.50 4.55
N SER A 125 -13.74 -22.97 4.01
CA SER A 125 -13.63 -22.58 2.61
C SER A 125 -12.16 -22.46 2.20
N GLY A 126 -11.87 -22.67 0.91
CA GLY A 126 -10.52 -22.60 0.35
C GLY A 126 -9.71 -23.88 0.53
N ASN A 127 -8.39 -23.76 0.41
CA ASN A 127 -7.46 -24.89 0.47
C ASN A 127 -6.13 -24.46 1.10
N ASP A 128 -5.64 -25.23 2.07
CA ASP A 128 -4.40 -24.97 2.82
C ASP A 128 -3.19 -25.79 2.34
N GLU A 129 -3.32 -26.53 1.23
CA GLU A 129 -2.25 -27.32 0.60
C GLU A 129 -1.87 -26.78 -0.79
N VAL A 130 -2.82 -26.15 -1.50
CA VAL A 130 -2.67 -25.68 -2.88
C VAL A 130 -2.47 -24.17 -2.91
N ARG A 131 -1.26 -23.76 -3.31
CA ARG A 131 -0.92 -22.34 -3.48
C ARG A 131 -1.61 -21.76 -4.72
N ILE A 132 -2.28 -20.65 -4.52
CA ILE A 132 -2.80 -19.79 -5.58
C ILE A 132 -1.66 -18.92 -6.10
N ILE A 133 -1.53 -18.81 -7.42
CA ILE A 133 -0.68 -17.81 -8.08
C ILE A 133 -1.60 -16.75 -8.68
N LYS A 134 -1.40 -15.48 -8.32
CA LYS A 134 -2.34 -14.42 -8.64
C LYS A 134 -1.63 -13.11 -8.98
N ASN A 135 -2.06 -12.47 -10.07
CA ASN A 135 -1.65 -11.11 -10.37
C ASN A 135 -2.49 -10.14 -9.51
N MET A 136 -1.82 -9.24 -8.80
CA MET A 136 -2.45 -8.17 -8.03
C MET A 136 -2.11 -6.84 -8.69
N ARG A 137 -3.10 -5.98 -8.86
CA ARG A 137 -2.96 -4.60 -9.31
C ARG A 137 -3.01 -3.67 -8.10
N LEU A 138 -1.99 -2.85 -7.93
CA LEU A 138 -1.90 -1.84 -6.88
C LEU A 138 -1.74 -0.47 -7.54
N VAL A 139 -2.39 0.55 -6.99
CA VAL A 139 -2.20 1.95 -7.41
C VAL A 139 -1.74 2.77 -6.22
N PHE A 140 -0.61 3.43 -6.38
CA PHE A 140 -0.06 4.36 -5.40
C PHE A 140 -0.21 5.79 -5.90
N SER A 141 -0.47 6.72 -4.99
CA SER A 141 -0.53 8.15 -5.28
C SER A 141 0.44 8.93 -4.39
N LYS A 142 1.07 9.97 -4.95
CA LYS A 142 1.89 10.94 -4.21
C LYS A 142 1.64 12.35 -4.72
N ARG A 143 1.46 13.30 -3.80
CA ARG A 143 1.29 14.72 -4.13
C ARG A 143 2.60 15.32 -4.67
N LYS A 144 2.53 16.18 -5.71
CA LYS A 144 3.71 16.84 -6.28
C LYS A 144 4.38 17.81 -5.31
N ASN A 145 3.61 18.41 -4.41
CA ASN A 145 4.08 19.30 -3.35
C ASN A 145 4.22 18.59 -1.99
N ALA A 146 4.45 17.28 -2.00
CA ALA A 146 4.69 16.52 -0.77
C ALA A 146 5.84 17.15 0.03
N LYS A 147 5.66 17.26 1.34
CA LYS A 147 6.68 17.77 2.26
C LYS A 147 7.84 16.78 2.31
N SER A 148 9.07 17.30 2.42
CA SER A 148 10.23 16.41 2.55
C SER A 148 10.20 15.61 3.85
N LEU A 149 10.52 14.32 3.77
CA LEU A 149 10.65 13.43 4.93
C LEU A 149 11.74 13.87 5.92
N GLY A 150 12.71 14.68 5.48
CA GLY A 150 13.69 15.32 6.37
C GLY A 150 13.07 16.16 7.50
N VAL A 151 11.84 16.68 7.29
CA VAL A 151 11.04 17.40 8.29
C VAL A 151 10.21 16.44 9.17
N ALA A 152 9.90 15.25 8.66
CA ALA A 152 9.12 14.22 9.35
C ALA A 152 9.87 13.45 10.46
N ARG A 153 11.18 13.71 10.64
CA ARG A 153 11.92 13.22 11.82
C ARG A 153 11.41 13.81 13.13
N LYS A 154 10.49 14.79 13.11
CA LYS A 154 9.83 15.31 14.30
C LYS A 154 8.33 15.15 14.22
N CYS A 155 7.72 14.70 15.31
CA CYS A 155 6.27 14.60 15.44
C CYS A 155 5.64 16.00 15.32
N PRO A 156 4.66 16.21 14.43
CA PRO A 156 3.99 17.51 14.32
C PRO A 156 3.13 17.85 15.55
N GLY A 157 2.72 16.85 16.34
CA GLY A 157 1.91 17.05 17.55
C GLY A 157 2.71 17.48 18.79
N CYS A 158 3.94 16.97 18.97
CA CYS A 158 4.73 17.21 20.18
C CYS A 158 6.22 17.51 19.96
N GLY A 159 6.72 17.43 18.72
CA GLY A 159 8.12 17.70 18.38
C GLY A 159 9.10 16.56 18.67
N ALA A 160 8.65 15.41 19.18
CA ALA A 160 9.49 14.26 19.47
C ALA A 160 10.18 13.71 18.21
N ASN A 161 11.41 13.22 18.34
CA ASN A 161 12.08 12.56 17.22
C ASN A 161 11.32 11.29 16.83
N MET A 162 11.05 11.09 15.53
CA MET A 162 10.40 9.91 14.99
C MET A 162 11.30 9.25 13.96
N ASP A 163 11.47 7.94 14.06
CA ASP A 163 11.85 7.15 12.89
C ASP A 163 10.65 7.05 11.97
N ILE A 164 10.84 7.36 10.69
CA ILE A 164 9.79 7.31 9.66
C ILE A 164 9.25 5.87 9.47
N ALA A 165 9.98 4.86 9.96
CA ALA A 165 9.54 3.47 10.02
C ALA A 165 8.51 3.17 11.12
N ILE A 166 8.17 4.14 11.97
CA ILE A 166 7.25 3.95 13.11
C ILE A 166 5.80 4.08 12.61
N ASN A 167 5.13 2.93 12.48
CA ASN A 167 3.67 2.59 12.52
C ASN A 167 2.58 3.66 12.27
N GLY A 168 2.89 4.82 11.70
CA GLY A 168 1.98 5.94 11.57
C GLY A 168 1.53 6.58 12.89
N LYS A 169 2.04 6.19 14.06
CA LYS A 169 1.60 6.71 15.37
C LYS A 169 2.80 7.10 16.24
N CYS A 170 2.83 8.34 16.69
CA CYS A 170 3.85 8.79 17.64
C CYS A 170 3.70 8.06 18.98
N GLU A 171 4.76 7.41 19.44
CA GLU A 171 4.78 6.70 20.73
C GLU A 171 4.65 7.65 21.94
N TYR A 172 5.03 8.92 21.77
CA TYR A 172 5.04 9.91 22.86
C TYR A 172 3.69 10.60 23.08
N CYS A 173 3.03 11.07 22.02
CA CYS A 173 1.78 11.83 22.13
C CYS A 173 0.58 11.17 21.46
N GLY A 174 0.78 10.02 20.79
CA GLY A 174 -0.28 9.30 20.09
C GLY A 174 -0.76 9.92 18.79
N SER A 175 -0.18 11.04 18.33
CA SER A 175 -0.55 11.67 17.06
C SER A 175 -0.32 10.72 15.89
N ILE A 176 -1.32 10.64 15.00
CA ILE A 176 -1.24 9.82 13.79
C ILE A 176 -0.56 10.63 12.68
N PHE A 177 0.52 10.08 12.14
CA PHE A 177 1.25 10.63 11.01
C PHE A 177 0.64 10.10 9.70
N LYS A 178 0.03 11.00 8.93
CA LYS A 178 -0.51 10.67 7.61
C LYS A 178 0.61 10.77 6.57
N LEU A 179 0.99 9.65 5.95
CA LEU A 179 2.02 9.66 4.91
C LEU A 179 1.58 10.41 3.65
N GLU A 180 0.28 10.64 3.43
CA GLU A 180 -0.26 11.33 2.26
C GLU A 180 0.33 12.73 2.01
N GLU A 181 0.86 13.38 3.05
CA GLU A 181 1.52 14.68 2.94
C GLU A 181 3.02 14.59 2.60
N TYR A 182 3.62 13.40 2.65
CA TYR A 182 5.08 13.21 2.61
C TYR A 182 5.54 12.16 1.58
N ASP A 183 4.75 11.11 1.34
CA ASP A 183 5.19 9.92 0.64
C ASP A 183 4.04 9.22 -0.13
N TRP A 184 4.39 8.19 -0.90
CA TRP A 184 3.46 7.36 -1.66
C TRP A 184 2.50 6.59 -0.74
N VAL A 185 1.20 6.70 -1.04
CA VAL A 185 0.09 6.05 -0.36
C VAL A 185 -0.61 5.10 -1.33
N LEU A 186 -0.91 3.88 -0.89
CA LEU A 186 -1.70 2.90 -1.63
C LEU A 186 -3.16 3.35 -1.63
N ILE A 187 -3.70 3.64 -2.80
CA ILE A 187 -5.07 4.11 -2.97
C ILE A 187 -6.00 3.01 -3.50
N GLU A 188 -5.43 1.99 -4.14
CA GLU A 188 -6.20 0.89 -4.74
C GLU A 188 -5.43 -0.43 -4.66
N ILE A 189 -6.15 -1.53 -4.40
CA ILE A 189 -5.65 -2.90 -4.48
C ILE A 189 -6.73 -3.82 -4.99
N GLU A 190 -6.42 -4.55 -6.05
CA GLU A 190 -7.33 -5.44 -6.75
C GLU A 190 -6.61 -6.71 -7.22
N GLY A 191 -7.33 -7.82 -7.26
CA GLY A 191 -6.86 -9.07 -7.83
C GLY A 191 -8.00 -10.03 -8.04
#